data_AF-A0A1G4Z525-F1
#
_entry.id   AF-A0A1G4Z525-F1
#
_cell.length_a   1.000
_cell.length_b   1.000
_cell.length_c   1.000
_cell.angle_alpha   90.00
_cell.angle_beta   90.00
_cell.angle_gamma   90.00
#
_symmetry.space_group_name_H-M   'P 1'
#
loop_
_entity.id
_entity.type
_entity.pdbx_description
1 polymer ?
#
loop_
_entity_poly.entity_id
_entity_poly.type
_entity_poly.pdbx_seq_one_letter_code
_entity_poly.pdbx_strand_id
1 'polypeptide(L)'
;MTNRYHYIIIETYQSHGELSRHSIRARPLPGQGLPLTMRVECSTFMREFHPIGTKFKVKAKIKSTDEAPHIYTSWQWKYEVVSDDDARKFISQAIYA
;
A
#
# COMPACT_ATOMS: atom_id res chain seq x y z
N MET A 1 -12.59 2.74 -16.21
CA MET A 1 -11.46 3.46 -15.57
C MET A 1 -10.27 2.53 -15.52
N THR A 2 -9.13 2.95 -16.08
CA THR A 2 -7.99 2.08 -16.42
C THR A 2 -7.46 1.28 -15.23
N ASN A 3 -7.64 -0.05 -15.29
CA ASN A 3 -7.13 -1.06 -14.34
C ASN A 3 -5.60 -1.26 -14.50
N ARG A 4 -4.84 -0.15 -14.55
CA ARG A 4 -3.40 -0.14 -14.82
C ARG A 4 -2.62 -0.17 -13.52
N TYR A 5 -1.60 -1.02 -13.52
CA TYR A 5 -0.64 -1.07 -12.44
C TYR A 5 0.30 0.12 -12.49
N HIS A 6 0.51 0.77 -11.36
CA HIS A 6 1.44 1.86 -11.16
C HIS A 6 2.15 1.67 -9.82
N TYR A 7 3.27 2.36 -9.62
CA TYR A 7 3.97 2.33 -8.35
C TYR A 7 3.28 3.27 -7.36
N ILE A 8 3.16 2.80 -6.12
CA ILE A 8 2.66 3.59 -4.98
C ILE A 8 3.52 3.29 -3.75
N ILE A 9 3.48 4.18 -2.78
CA ILE A 9 4.01 3.99 -1.44
C ILE A 9 2.89 3.58 -0.49
N ILE A 10 3.11 2.49 0.23
CA ILE A 10 2.22 2.00 1.29
C ILE A 10 2.96 1.95 2.61
N GLU A 11 2.23 2.03 3.71
CA GLU A 11 2.76 1.94 5.06
C GLU A 11 2.02 0.83 5.82
N THR A 12 2.75 0.02 6.58
CA THR A 12 2.16 -0.96 7.49
C THR A 12 1.67 -0.32 8.78
N TYR A 13 0.51 -0.74 9.27
CA TYR A 13 -0.04 -0.27 10.54
C TYR A 13 -0.69 -1.42 11.31
N GLN A 14 -0.76 -1.28 12.62
CA GLN A 14 -1.49 -2.22 13.47
C GLN A 14 -2.98 -1.87 13.45
N SER A 15 -3.78 -2.82 12.99
CA SER A 15 -5.24 -2.77 13.10
C SER A 15 -5.65 -3.20 14.49
N HIS A 16 -6.36 -2.34 15.21
CA HIS A 16 -6.96 -2.64 16.50
C HIS A 16 -8.46 -2.88 16.29
N GLY A 17 -8.97 -4.06 16.67
CA GLY A 17 -10.42 -4.32 16.75
C GLY A 17 -11.09 -5.07 15.59
N GLU A 18 -10.36 -5.48 14.55
CA GLU A 18 -10.91 -6.41 13.55
C GLU A 18 -10.78 -7.88 14.04
N LEU A 19 -11.84 -8.69 13.89
CA LEU A 19 -11.84 -10.15 14.07
C LEU A 19 -11.03 -10.88 12.97
N SER A 20 -9.88 -10.33 12.63
CA SER A 20 -8.99 -10.78 11.57
C SER A 20 -7.82 -11.53 12.18
N ARG A 21 -7.44 -12.68 11.59
CA ARG A 21 -6.23 -13.43 11.97
C ARG A 21 -4.94 -12.63 11.74
N HIS A 22 -5.00 -11.56 10.94
CA HIS A 22 -3.88 -10.65 10.71
C HIS A 22 -4.17 -9.29 11.34
N SER A 23 -3.38 -8.94 12.36
CA SER A 23 -3.42 -7.64 13.02
C SER A 23 -2.64 -6.57 12.27
N ILE A 24 -1.68 -6.95 11.43
CA ILE A 24 -0.91 -6.02 10.61
C ILE A 24 -1.60 -5.83 9.25
N ARG A 25 -1.82 -4.57 8.89
CA ARG A 25 -2.45 -4.13 7.63
C ARG A 25 -1.54 -3.14 6.91
N ALA A 26 -1.91 -2.78 5.68
CA ALA A 26 -1.23 -1.75 4.92
C ALA A 26 -2.22 -0.73 4.35
N ARG A 27 -1.79 0.53 4.26
CA ARG A 27 -2.55 1.67 3.73
C ARG A 27 -1.68 2.52 2.79
N PRO A 28 -2.24 3.25 1.82
CA PRO A 28 -1.46 4.19 1.02
C PRO A 28 -1.01 5.39 1.85
N LEU A 29 0.15 5.96 1.52
CA LEU A 29 0.56 7.27 2.07
C LEU A 29 -0.21 8.42 1.41
N PRO A 30 -0.42 9.55 2.13
CA PRO A 30 -1.09 10.75 1.60
C PRO A 30 -0.34 11.36 0.42
N GLY A 31 -1.07 12.09 -0.42
CA GLY A 31 -0.50 12.79 -1.59
C GLY A 31 -0.45 11.96 -2.87
N GLN A 32 -0.95 10.72 -2.87
CA GLN A 32 -0.93 9.83 -4.05
C GLN A 32 -2.27 9.72 -4.79
N GLY A 33 -3.25 10.55 -4.44
CA GLY A 33 -4.60 10.50 -5.03
C GLY A 33 -5.42 9.26 -4.62
N LEU A 34 -5.02 8.56 -3.55
CA LEU A 34 -5.70 7.37 -3.03
C LEU A 34 -6.29 7.65 -1.64
N PRO A 35 -7.48 7.12 -1.31
CA PRO A 35 -8.04 7.25 0.03
C PRO A 35 -7.15 6.55 1.06
N LEU A 36 -6.83 7.22 2.18
CA LEU A 36 -5.99 6.69 3.25
C LEU A 36 -6.60 5.49 3.99
N THR A 37 -7.93 5.37 3.91
CA THR A 37 -8.71 4.28 4.48
C THR A 37 -8.85 3.10 3.52
N MET A 38 -8.35 3.20 2.28
CA MET A 38 -8.47 2.15 1.30
C MET A 38 -7.57 0.97 1.67
N ARG A 39 -8.17 -0.21 1.81
CA ARG A 39 -7.44 -1.44 2.12
C ARG A 39 -6.41 -1.74 1.04
N VAL A 40 -5.20 -2.08 1.46
CA VAL A 40 -4.18 -2.64 0.56
C VAL A 40 -4.10 -4.16 0.77
N GLU A 41 -4.49 -4.90 -0.25
CA GLU A 41 -4.24 -6.33 -0.35
C GLU A 41 -2.81 -6.57 -0.83
N CYS A 42 -1.98 -7.11 0.07
CA CYS A 42 -0.57 -7.39 -0.16
C CYS A 42 -0.13 -8.70 0.50
N SER A 43 1.11 -9.12 0.22
CA SER A 43 1.73 -10.29 0.85
C SER A 43 1.70 -10.19 2.38
N THR A 44 1.25 -11.25 3.03
CA THR A 44 1.31 -11.42 4.49
C THR A 44 2.75 -11.39 4.98
N PHE A 45 3.63 -12.11 4.30
CA PHE A 45 5.04 -12.16 4.64
C PHE A 45 5.67 -10.76 4.59
N MET A 46 5.37 -9.96 3.57
CA MET A 46 5.89 -8.58 3.46
C MET A 46 5.50 -7.70 4.64
N ARG A 47 4.27 -7.81 5.15
CA ARG A 47 3.81 -6.94 6.25
C ARG A 47 4.23 -7.44 7.64
N GLU A 48 4.40 -8.75 7.81
CA GLU A 48 4.77 -9.35 9.11
C GLU A 48 6.29 -9.48 9.30
N PHE A 49 7.07 -9.50 8.21
CA PHE A 49 8.54 -9.62 8.28
C PHE A 49 9.25 -8.30 8.62
N HIS A 50 8.55 -7.16 8.51
CA HIS A 50 9.12 -5.83 8.75
C HIS A 50 8.41 -5.14 9.92
N PRO A 51 9.09 -4.20 10.63
CA PRO A 51 8.45 -3.43 11.68
C PRO A 51 7.19 -2.69 11.22
N ILE A 52 6.24 -2.49 12.13
CA ILE A 52 5.07 -1.63 11.89
C ILE A 52 5.55 -0.20 11.58
N GLY A 53 4.90 0.47 10.63
CA GLY A 53 5.30 1.80 10.13
C GLY A 53 6.29 1.74 8.96
N THR A 54 6.71 0.54 8.53
CA THR A 54 7.60 0.38 7.38
C THR A 54 6.89 0.83 6.10
N LYS A 55 7.61 1.60 5.29
CA LYS A 55 7.13 2.11 4.01
C LYS A 55 7.67 1.27 2.86
N PHE A 56 6.78 0.92 1.94
CA PHE A 56 7.10 0.08 0.80
C PHE A 56 6.68 0.76 -0.48
N LYS A 57 7.58 0.78 -1.46
CA LYS A 57 7.22 1.06 -2.84
C LYS A 57 6.80 -0.26 -3.49
N VAL A 58 5.54 -0.31 -3.92
CA VAL A 58 4.93 -1.50 -4.53
C VAL A 58 4.27 -1.15 -5.84
N LYS A 59 4.23 -2.11 -6.76
CA LYS A 59 3.42 -1.99 -7.97
C LYS A 59 2.00 -2.43 -7.63
N ALA A 60 1.02 -1.56 -7.76
CA ALA A 60 -0.35 -1.83 -7.37
C ALA A 60 -1.35 -1.28 -8.38
N LYS A 61 -2.60 -1.74 -8.28
CA LYS A 61 -3.73 -1.20 -9.01
C LYS A 61 -4.97 -1.13 -8.12
N ILE A 62 -5.92 -0.29 -8.49
CA ILE A 62 -7.25 -0.32 -7.88
C ILE A 62 -8.02 -1.48 -8.50
N LYS A 63 -8.44 -2.43 -7.67
CA LYS A 63 -9.32 -3.53 -8.03
C LYS A 63 -10.72 -3.20 -7.56
N SER A 64 -11.63 -2.96 -8.49
CA SER A 64 -13.06 -2.85 -8.20
C SER A 64 -13.63 -4.25 -8.00
N THR A 65 -14.27 -4.49 -6.86
CA THR A 65 -15.02 -5.71 -6.56
C THR A 65 -16.43 -5.35 -6.12
N ASP A 66 -17.33 -6.34 -6.09
CA ASP A 66 -18.73 -6.13 -5.71
C ASP A 66 -18.91 -5.73 -4.24
N GLU A 67 -17.94 -6.04 -3.37
CA GLU A 67 -17.92 -5.64 -1.97
C GLU A 67 -17.44 -4.20 -1.78
N ALA A 68 -16.19 -3.91 -2.20
CA ALA A 68 -15.58 -2.61 -2.08
C ALA A 68 -14.29 -2.49 -2.93
N PRO A 69 -14.07 -1.36 -3.63
CA PRO A 69 -12.79 -1.09 -4.27
C PRO A 69 -11.63 -1.13 -3.29
N HIS A 70 -10.54 -1.82 -3.65
CA HIS A 70 -9.33 -1.88 -2.83
C HIS A 70 -8.07 -1.83 -3.70
N ILE A 71 -6.93 -1.58 -3.07
CA ILE A 71 -5.63 -1.59 -3.73
C ILE A 71 -5.10 -3.02 -3.71
N TYR A 72 -4.66 -3.52 -4.85
CA TYR A 72 -4.10 -4.87 -4.99
C TYR A 72 -2.65 -4.81 -5.46
N THR A 73 -1.75 -5.47 -4.71
CA THR A 73 -0.38 -5.81 -5.15
C THR A 73 -0.17 -7.31 -5.09
N SER A 74 0.41 -7.88 -6.14
CA SER A 74 0.70 -9.32 -6.18
C SER A 74 1.79 -9.68 -5.18
N TRP A 75 1.65 -10.82 -4.52
CA TRP A 75 2.65 -11.37 -3.60
C TRP A 75 3.95 -11.81 -4.28
N GLN A 76 3.92 -12.02 -5.60
CA GLN A 76 5.10 -12.39 -6.42
C GLN A 76 5.95 -11.19 -6.81
N TRP A 77 5.46 -9.96 -6.62
CA TRP A 77 6.13 -8.77 -7.08
C TRP A 77 7.14 -8.29 -6.06
N LYS A 78 8.29 -7.83 -6.57
CA LYS A 78 9.31 -7.19 -5.74
C LYS A 78 8.74 -5.92 -5.14
N TYR A 79 9.04 -5.72 -3.87
CA TYR A 79 8.80 -4.49 -3.14
C TYR A 79 10.15 -3.90 -2.73
N GLU A 80 10.19 -2.58 -2.58
CA GLU A 80 11.35 -1.86 -2.07
C GLU A 80 10.96 -1.24 -0.72
N VAL A 81 11.76 -1.48 0.33
CA VAL A 81 11.63 -0.73 1.58
C VAL A 81 12.24 0.65 1.33
N VAL A 82 11.48 1.70 1.64
CA VAL A 82 11.90 3.08 1.39
C VAL A 82 11.95 3.87 2.69
N SER A 83 12.89 4.83 2.75
CA SER A 83 12.96 5.80 3.84
C SER A 83 11.82 6.81 3.75
N ASP A 84 11.58 7.57 4.83
CA ASP A 84 10.60 8.66 4.83
C ASP A 84 10.94 9.75 3.81
N ASP A 85 12.23 9.99 3.55
CA ASP A 85 12.69 10.96 2.56
C ASP A 85 12.44 10.45 1.13
N ASP A 86 12.73 9.19 0.86
CA ASP A 86 12.52 8.60 -0.47
C ASP A 86 11.04 8.43 -0.79
N ALA A 87 10.23 8.08 0.20
CA ALA A 87 8.77 8.07 0.09
C ALA A 87 8.23 9.47 -0.28
N ARG A 88 8.68 10.52 0.43
CA ARG A 88 8.30 11.90 0.13
C ARG A 88 8.74 12.34 -1.27
N LYS A 89 9.97 12.02 -1.67
CA LYS A 89 10.48 12.30 -3.02
C LYS A 89 9.61 11.65 -4.09
N PHE A 90 9.32 10.35 -3.95
CA PHE A 90 8.46 9.62 -4.89
C PHE A 90 7.07 10.26 -5.02
N ILE A 91 6.43 10.59 -3.90
CA ILE A 91 5.09 11.18 -3.88
C ILE A 91 5.11 12.56 -4.53
N SER A 92 6.11 13.40 -4.22
CA SER A 92 6.23 14.73 -4.83
C SER A 92 6.41 14.65 -6.34
N GLN A 93 7.24 13.73 -6.84
CA GLN A 93 7.46 13.54 -8.28
C GLN A 93 6.20 13.08 -9.01
N ALA A 94 5.35 12.28 -8.35
CA ALA A 94 4.09 11.82 -8.92
C ALA A 94 3.02 12.93 -9.03
N ILE A 95 3.16 14.04 -8.29
CA ILE A 95 2.25 15.19 -8.36
C ILE A 95 2.60 16.13 -9.52
N TYR A 96 3.87 16.14 -9.96
CA TYR A 96 4.38 17.03 -11.03
C TYR A 96 4.57 16.34 -12.39
N ALA A 97 4.15 15.07 -12.54
CA ALA A 97 4.25 14.28 -13.77
C ALA A 97 2.87 14.09 -14.41
#